data_AF-A0A1A3H301-F1
#
_entry.id   AF-A0A1A3H301-F1
#
_cell.length_a   1.000
_cell.length_b   1.000
_cell.length_c   1.000
_cell.angle_alpha   90.00
_cell.angle_beta   90.00
_cell.angle_gamma   90.00
#
_symmetry.space_group_name_H-M   'P 1'
#
loop_
_entity.id
_entity.type
_entity.pdbx_description
1 polymer ?
#
loop_
_entity_poly.entity_id
_entity_poly.type
_entity_poly.pdbx_seq_one_letter_code
_entity_poly.pdbx_strand_id
1 'polypeptide(L)'
;AALTGAVSGPDFLTAAIAGFEVGPRVGYTLHGSQMLDRGWHSGPVFGTHTAAMASGKLRGLDAAQLEDALGLAATQSSGLMAAQYEAMSKRMQHGFAARNGFYAAGLAAAGYTGIKRVFEREYGGFLSVFGEGHQPDAAALTAQLGRRWETTTIMVKSYAAMGGLHGAIDAARLVREQIAGQQISHIDITVGETVYKHGWWVPQRPLEPIGAQMNIGYAVAAALLDGNVLPEQFTASRLDADDIWNLIDRTEVHLDESLAGAPVTERFRTDVVVTTADGVRHHARVDQPHGAPTDPVTNAELVAKFHALADRVTDRPRAAAIEAAVLNLDTSDDIAHLIDLLAAPVTGALD
;
A
#
# COMPACT_ATOMS: atom_id res chain seq x y z
N ALA A 1 -24.52 24.57 3.13
CA ALA A 1 -24.57 23.80 4.38
C ALA A 1 -23.26 23.04 4.52
N ALA A 2 -22.72 22.87 5.73
CA ALA A 2 -21.59 21.97 5.93
C ALA A 2 -21.96 20.58 5.37
N LEU A 3 -21.01 19.93 4.68
CA LEU A 3 -21.24 18.64 3.99
C LEU A 3 -21.67 17.53 4.96
N THR A 4 -21.33 17.69 6.24
CA THR A 4 -21.77 16.92 7.40
C THR A 4 -21.92 17.89 8.59
N GLY A 5 -22.74 17.55 9.59
CA GLY A 5 -22.72 18.23 10.91
C GLY A 5 -21.47 17.85 11.71
N ALA A 6 -21.50 18.02 13.04
CA ALA A 6 -20.48 17.44 13.93
C ALA A 6 -20.42 15.92 13.68
N VAL A 7 -19.21 15.37 13.55
CA VAL A 7 -18.99 13.94 13.29
C VAL A 7 -18.30 13.37 14.51
N SER A 8 -18.99 12.49 15.22
CA SER A 8 -18.40 11.77 16.35
C SER A 8 -17.30 10.84 15.86
N GLY A 9 -16.34 10.54 16.72
CA GLY A 9 -15.29 9.60 16.40
C GLY A 9 -15.80 8.16 16.13
N PRO A 10 -16.80 7.63 16.86
CA PRO A 10 -17.49 6.39 16.48
C PRO A 10 -18.10 6.41 15.07
N ASP A 11 -18.74 7.51 14.66
CA ASP A 11 -19.30 7.63 13.32
C ASP A 11 -18.20 7.66 12.25
N PHE A 12 -17.11 8.38 12.53
CA PHE A 12 -15.94 8.42 11.67
C PHE A 12 -15.29 7.04 11.51
N LEU A 13 -15.04 6.34 12.61
CA LEU A 13 -14.48 4.99 12.61
C LEU A 13 -15.39 4.01 11.87
N THR A 14 -16.71 4.09 12.11
CA THR A 14 -17.68 3.24 11.39
C THR A 14 -17.62 3.46 9.89
N ALA A 15 -17.55 4.71 9.44
CA ALA A 15 -17.43 5.03 8.02
C ALA A 15 -16.08 4.59 7.43
N ALA A 16 -14.98 4.82 8.14
CA ALA A 16 -13.65 4.38 7.73
C ALA A 16 -13.57 2.85 7.60
N ILE A 17 -14.05 2.12 8.61
CA ILE A 17 -14.10 0.64 8.62
C ILE A 17 -14.99 0.14 7.48
N ALA A 18 -16.13 0.77 7.20
CA ALA A 18 -16.96 0.38 6.05
C ALA A 18 -16.21 0.53 4.72
N GLY A 19 -15.41 1.59 4.56
CA GLY A 19 -14.54 1.76 3.39
C GLY A 19 -13.40 0.73 3.33
N PHE A 20 -12.76 0.47 4.47
CA PHE A 20 -11.72 -0.55 4.64
C PHE A 20 -12.24 -1.98 4.51
N GLU A 21 -13.55 -2.18 4.62
CA GLU A 21 -14.20 -3.45 4.33
C GLU A 21 -14.47 -3.59 2.82
N VAL A 22 -15.07 -2.57 2.20
CA VAL A 22 -15.48 -2.63 0.79
C VAL A 22 -14.29 -2.71 -0.16
N GLY A 23 -13.27 -1.86 0.01
CA GLY A 23 -12.12 -1.80 -0.90
C GLY A 23 -11.40 -3.13 -1.08
N PRO A 24 -10.90 -3.74 0.02
CA PRO A 24 -10.26 -5.05 -0.04
C PRO A 24 -11.19 -6.13 -0.60
N ARG A 25 -12.49 -6.17 -0.25
CA ARG A 25 -13.44 -7.12 -0.86
C ARG A 25 -13.52 -6.97 -2.37
N VAL A 26 -13.58 -5.75 -2.89
CA VAL A 26 -13.54 -5.48 -4.33
C VAL A 26 -12.22 -5.99 -4.92
N GLY A 27 -11.07 -5.68 -4.31
CA GLY A 27 -9.76 -6.10 -4.77
C GLY A 27 -9.56 -7.63 -4.76
N TYR A 28 -10.01 -8.32 -3.71
CA TYR A 28 -9.94 -9.78 -3.62
C TYR A 28 -10.86 -10.46 -4.62
N THR A 29 -12.07 -9.92 -4.82
CA THR A 29 -13.02 -10.45 -5.80
C THR A 29 -12.49 -10.30 -7.23
N LEU A 30 -11.76 -9.23 -7.52
CA LEU A 30 -11.08 -9.03 -8.81
C LEU A 30 -9.85 -9.93 -9.03
N HIS A 31 -9.44 -10.73 -8.04
CA HIS A 31 -8.15 -11.40 -8.03
C HIS A 31 -6.99 -10.39 -8.24
N GLY A 32 -6.91 -9.37 -7.38
CA GLY A 32 -6.08 -8.18 -7.57
C GLY A 32 -4.64 -8.40 -8.06
N SER A 33 -3.96 -9.50 -7.68
CA SER A 33 -2.62 -9.83 -8.22
C SER A 33 -2.61 -10.00 -9.74
N GLN A 34 -3.61 -10.70 -10.29
CA GLN A 34 -3.71 -10.93 -11.74
C GLN A 34 -4.11 -9.67 -12.50
N MET A 35 -4.91 -8.79 -11.87
CA MET A 35 -5.21 -7.47 -12.42
C MET A 35 -3.94 -6.60 -12.52
N LEU A 36 -3.07 -6.64 -11.49
CA LEU A 36 -1.78 -5.93 -11.50
C LEU A 36 -0.91 -6.40 -12.67
N ASP A 37 -0.87 -7.71 -12.93
CA ASP A 37 -0.09 -8.31 -14.03
C ASP A 37 -0.56 -7.85 -15.42
N ARG A 38 -1.81 -7.39 -15.55
CA ARG A 38 -2.35 -6.77 -16.78
C ARG A 38 -2.02 -5.29 -16.94
N GLY A 39 -1.33 -4.69 -15.96
CA GLY A 39 -0.88 -3.30 -16.03
C GLY A 39 -1.85 -2.27 -15.45
N TRP A 40 -2.88 -2.70 -14.72
CA TRP A 40 -3.73 -1.80 -13.95
C TRP A 40 -3.12 -1.53 -12.57
N HIS A 41 -3.28 -0.31 -12.05
CA HIS A 41 -2.85 0.03 -10.70
C HIS A 41 -4.01 -0.19 -9.70
N SER A 42 -3.75 -1.01 -8.69
CA SER A 42 -4.72 -1.42 -7.66
C SER A 42 -5.41 -0.26 -6.94
N GLY A 43 -4.60 0.63 -6.37
CA GLY A 43 -5.05 1.75 -5.55
C GLY A 43 -6.18 2.57 -6.17
N PRO A 44 -6.02 3.08 -7.39
CA PRO A 44 -7.07 3.88 -8.03
C PRO A 44 -8.17 3.06 -8.71
N VAL A 45 -8.00 1.76 -8.93
CA VAL A 45 -9.06 0.90 -9.47
C VAL A 45 -10.09 0.54 -8.40
N PHE A 46 -9.66 0.05 -7.23
CA PHE A 46 -10.60 -0.32 -6.15
C PHE A 46 -10.79 0.76 -5.09
N GLY A 47 -9.82 1.65 -4.88
CA GLY A 47 -9.89 2.68 -3.83
C GLY A 47 -11.01 3.72 -4.01
N THR A 48 -11.55 3.86 -5.22
CA THR A 48 -12.75 4.67 -5.49
C THR A 48 -13.95 4.17 -4.69
N HIS A 49 -14.11 2.85 -4.56
CA HIS A 49 -15.20 2.20 -3.82
C HIS A 49 -15.03 2.37 -2.31
N THR A 50 -13.79 2.29 -1.80
CA THR A 50 -13.48 2.61 -0.40
C THR A 50 -13.91 4.02 -0.04
N ALA A 51 -13.49 5.01 -0.85
CA ALA A 51 -13.82 6.41 -0.60
C ALA A 51 -15.32 6.70 -0.77
N ALA A 52 -15.99 6.07 -1.73
CA ALA A 52 -17.43 6.19 -1.92
C ALA A 52 -18.21 5.61 -0.74
N MET A 53 -17.84 4.44 -0.24
CA MET A 53 -18.47 3.83 0.93
C MET A 53 -18.26 4.69 2.17
N ALA A 54 -17.01 5.06 2.49
CA ALA A 54 -16.72 5.88 3.66
C ALA A 54 -17.42 7.25 3.60
N SER A 55 -17.34 7.95 2.47
CA SER A 55 -18.02 9.25 2.31
C SER A 55 -19.54 9.10 2.34
N GLY A 56 -20.11 8.06 1.72
CA GLY A 56 -21.54 7.81 1.73
C GLY A 56 -22.06 7.50 3.13
N LYS A 57 -21.32 6.72 3.91
CA LYS A 57 -21.65 6.44 5.32
C LYS A 57 -21.65 7.71 6.17
N LEU A 58 -20.64 8.58 6.05
CA LEU A 58 -20.61 9.87 6.75
C LEU A 58 -21.75 10.81 6.34
N ARG A 59 -22.20 10.73 5.09
CA ARG A 59 -23.35 11.52 4.57
C ARG A 59 -24.71 10.97 4.99
N GLY A 60 -24.75 9.82 5.67
CA GLY A 60 -26.01 9.16 6.03
C GLY A 60 -26.77 8.57 4.85
N LEU A 61 -26.08 8.21 3.77
CA LEU A 61 -26.72 7.58 2.60
C LEU A 61 -27.36 6.24 2.98
N ASP A 62 -28.56 6.00 2.45
CA ASP A 62 -29.22 4.71 2.55
C ASP A 62 -28.60 3.65 1.61
N ALA A 63 -29.11 2.41 1.66
CA ALA A 63 -28.57 1.32 0.85
C ALA A 63 -28.69 1.56 -0.67
N ALA A 64 -29.78 2.19 -1.13
CA ALA A 64 -29.99 2.45 -2.55
C ALA A 64 -29.03 3.55 -3.05
N GLN A 65 -28.84 4.60 -2.25
CA GLN A 65 -27.89 5.66 -2.54
C GLN A 65 -26.43 5.19 -2.46
N LEU A 66 -26.10 4.29 -1.53
CA LEU A 66 -24.77 3.67 -1.47
C LEU A 66 -24.50 2.82 -2.72
N GLU A 67 -25.49 2.09 -3.23
CA GLU A 67 -25.36 1.38 -4.51
C GLU A 67 -25.09 2.36 -5.67
N ASP A 68 -25.83 3.48 -5.71
CA ASP A 68 -25.57 4.53 -6.71
C ASP A 68 -24.15 5.11 -6.59
N ALA A 69 -23.70 5.39 -5.36
CA ALA A 69 -22.35 5.89 -5.10
C ALA A 69 -21.27 4.90 -5.57
N LEU A 70 -21.44 3.59 -5.32
CA LEU A 70 -20.51 2.56 -5.80
C LEU A 70 -20.51 2.46 -7.33
N GLY A 71 -21.69 2.51 -7.96
CA GLY A 71 -21.81 2.50 -9.42
C GLY A 71 -21.16 3.73 -10.08
N LEU A 72 -21.30 4.90 -9.47
CA LEU A 72 -20.65 6.15 -9.92
C LEU A 72 -19.14 6.15 -9.66
N ALA A 73 -18.68 5.53 -8.57
CA ALA A 73 -17.26 5.38 -8.26
C ALA A 73 -16.56 4.45 -9.26
N ALA A 74 -17.22 3.33 -9.61
CA ALA A 74 -16.72 2.31 -10.52
C ALA A 74 -16.39 2.88 -11.91
N THR A 75 -17.26 3.73 -12.48
CA THR A 75 -17.00 4.33 -13.81
C THR A 75 -15.86 5.35 -13.81
N GLN A 76 -15.37 5.75 -12.64
CA GLN A 76 -14.24 6.67 -12.48
C GLN A 76 -12.94 5.94 -12.07
N SER A 77 -12.97 4.61 -11.93
CA SER A 77 -11.81 3.78 -11.66
C SER A 77 -10.87 3.74 -12.87
N SER A 78 -9.59 4.05 -12.65
CA SER A 78 -8.56 4.02 -13.69
C SER A 78 -7.17 4.08 -13.08
N GLY A 79 -6.12 3.71 -13.80
CA GLY A 79 -4.74 3.91 -13.36
C GLY A 79 -3.79 2.93 -14.02
N LEU A 80 -2.76 3.45 -14.66
CA LEU A 80 -1.76 2.63 -15.35
C LEU A 80 -0.61 2.29 -14.41
N MET A 81 -0.26 1.01 -14.39
CA MET A 81 0.81 0.49 -13.55
C MET A 81 2.19 0.99 -13.98
N ALA A 82 2.37 1.35 -15.25
CA ALA A 82 3.62 1.91 -15.78
C ALA A 82 4.11 3.15 -14.98
N ALA A 83 3.24 3.80 -14.20
CA ALA A 83 3.65 4.84 -13.26
C ALA A 83 4.67 4.37 -12.19
N GLN A 84 4.83 3.06 -11.97
CA GLN A 84 5.85 2.48 -11.09
C GLN A 84 7.28 2.79 -11.53
N TYR A 85 7.51 2.96 -12.83
CA TYR A 85 8.80 3.31 -13.40
C TYR A 85 9.02 4.82 -13.29
N GLU A 86 8.99 5.37 -12.08
CA GLU A 86 9.45 6.75 -11.79
C GLU A 86 8.41 7.87 -11.92
N ALA A 87 7.20 7.62 -12.45
CA ALA A 87 6.23 8.71 -12.64
C ALA A 87 5.51 9.14 -11.34
N MET A 88 5.57 10.45 -11.04
CA MET A 88 4.80 11.08 -9.94
C MET A 88 3.30 10.78 -9.96
N SER A 89 2.75 10.46 -11.14
CA SER A 89 1.35 10.05 -11.30
C SER A 89 0.97 8.87 -10.42
N LYS A 90 1.91 8.01 -9.99
CA LYS A 90 1.62 6.93 -9.04
C LYS A 90 1.03 7.44 -7.73
N ARG A 91 1.52 8.56 -7.21
CA ARG A 91 1.00 9.21 -5.99
C ARG A 91 -0.34 9.89 -6.26
N MET A 92 -0.41 10.62 -7.38
CA MET A 92 -1.62 11.33 -7.83
C MET A 92 -2.82 10.39 -8.00
N GLN A 93 -2.59 9.18 -8.54
CA GLN A 93 -3.62 8.18 -8.77
C GLN A 93 -4.41 7.84 -7.48
N HIS A 94 -3.76 7.72 -6.31
CA HIS A 94 -4.45 7.51 -5.05
C HIS A 94 -5.32 8.72 -4.64
N GLY A 95 -4.84 9.93 -4.91
CA GLY A 95 -5.62 11.16 -4.73
C GLY A 95 -6.87 11.19 -5.62
N PHE A 96 -6.78 10.70 -6.85
CA PHE A 96 -7.95 10.54 -7.72
C PHE A 96 -8.93 9.51 -7.17
N ALA A 97 -8.46 8.39 -6.62
CA ALA A 97 -9.33 7.41 -5.98
C ALA A 97 -10.19 8.04 -4.87
N ALA A 98 -9.54 8.78 -3.97
CA ALA A 98 -10.21 9.50 -2.88
C ALA A 98 -11.20 10.55 -3.40
N ARG A 99 -10.77 11.40 -4.35
CA ARG A 99 -11.62 12.42 -4.98
C ARG A 99 -12.86 11.80 -5.64
N ASN A 100 -12.66 10.77 -6.46
CA ASN A 100 -13.70 10.19 -7.29
C ASN A 100 -14.77 9.50 -6.42
N GLY A 101 -14.36 8.80 -5.35
CA GLY A 101 -15.31 8.19 -4.41
C GLY A 101 -16.07 9.22 -3.57
N PHE A 102 -15.39 10.23 -3.04
CA PHE A 102 -16.03 11.35 -2.35
C PHE A 102 -17.06 12.08 -3.24
N TYR A 103 -16.69 12.33 -4.49
CA TYR A 103 -17.56 12.96 -5.48
C TYR A 103 -18.76 12.07 -5.82
N ALA A 104 -18.55 10.76 -6.03
CA ALA A 104 -19.61 9.79 -6.28
C ALA A 104 -20.65 9.73 -5.16
N ALA A 105 -20.21 9.73 -3.90
CA ALA A 105 -21.11 9.80 -2.74
C ALA A 105 -21.90 11.13 -2.70
N GLY A 106 -21.27 12.25 -3.05
CA GLY A 106 -21.97 13.54 -3.16
C GLY A 106 -23.02 13.57 -4.27
N LEU A 107 -22.72 12.98 -5.43
CA LEU A 107 -23.67 12.83 -6.54
C LEU A 107 -24.87 11.97 -6.15
N ALA A 108 -24.63 10.81 -5.52
CA ALA A 108 -25.70 9.95 -5.04
C ALA A 108 -26.57 10.64 -3.96
N ALA A 109 -25.96 11.42 -3.07
CA ALA A 109 -26.69 12.25 -2.09
C ALA A 109 -27.65 13.25 -2.76
N ALA A 110 -27.28 13.75 -3.94
CA ALA A 110 -28.08 14.68 -4.74
C ALA A 110 -29.12 13.97 -5.64
N GLY A 111 -29.23 12.64 -5.56
CA GLY A 111 -30.18 11.85 -6.35
C GLY A 111 -29.68 11.48 -7.75
N TYR A 112 -28.40 11.67 -8.06
CA TYR A 112 -27.81 11.20 -9.31
C TYR A 112 -27.63 9.68 -9.25
N THR A 113 -28.04 8.97 -10.30
CA THR A 113 -28.05 7.50 -10.32
C THR A 113 -26.72 6.94 -10.82
N GLY A 114 -26.30 5.83 -10.22
CA GLY A 114 -25.13 5.05 -10.62
C GLY A 114 -25.50 3.80 -11.39
N ILE A 115 -24.48 3.08 -11.88
CA ILE A 115 -24.66 1.79 -12.52
C ILE A 115 -25.14 0.79 -11.46
N LYS A 116 -26.41 0.39 -11.53
CA LYS A 116 -26.97 -0.61 -10.62
C LYS A 116 -26.38 -1.99 -10.87
N ARG A 117 -26.10 -2.72 -9.78
CA ARG A 117 -25.42 -4.03 -9.82
C ARG A 117 -24.09 -3.99 -10.58
N VAL A 118 -23.29 -2.93 -10.39
CA VAL A 118 -22.07 -2.68 -11.18
C VAL A 118 -21.06 -3.82 -11.13
N PHE A 119 -21.02 -4.57 -10.03
CA PHE A 119 -20.12 -5.71 -9.88
C PHE A 119 -20.62 -6.96 -10.61
N GLU A 120 -21.94 -7.11 -10.76
CA GLU A 120 -22.59 -8.29 -11.31
C GLU A 120 -22.96 -8.16 -12.80
N ARG A 121 -22.79 -6.99 -13.42
CA ARG A 121 -23.06 -6.81 -14.86
C ARG A 121 -22.06 -7.61 -15.69
N GLU A 122 -22.57 -8.50 -16.54
CA GLU A 122 -21.77 -9.29 -17.46
C GLU A 122 -21.12 -8.40 -18.54
N TYR A 123 -21.90 -7.54 -19.19
CA TYR A 123 -21.38 -6.61 -20.20
C TYR A 123 -21.13 -5.22 -19.59
N GLY A 124 -19.87 -4.78 -19.60
CA GLY A 124 -19.47 -3.45 -19.13
C GLY A 124 -19.53 -3.23 -17.61
N GLY A 125 -19.64 -4.30 -16.82
CA GLY A 125 -19.55 -4.23 -15.37
C GLY A 125 -18.12 -4.05 -14.87
N PHE A 126 -17.99 -3.65 -13.61
CA PHE A 126 -16.67 -3.43 -13.01
C PHE A 126 -15.84 -4.72 -12.98
N LEU A 127 -16.43 -5.82 -12.48
CA LEU A 127 -15.73 -7.11 -12.43
C LEU A 127 -15.50 -7.70 -13.82
N SER A 128 -16.43 -7.54 -14.76
CA SER A 128 -16.24 -8.12 -16.10
C SER A 128 -15.18 -7.41 -16.92
N VAL A 129 -15.00 -6.10 -16.74
CA VAL A 129 -13.99 -5.29 -17.46
C VAL A 129 -12.63 -5.36 -16.77
N PHE A 130 -12.55 -4.96 -15.49
CA PHE A 130 -11.27 -4.97 -14.77
C PHE A 130 -10.82 -6.39 -14.43
N GLY A 131 -11.77 -7.34 -14.42
CA GLY A 131 -11.49 -8.74 -14.18
C GLY A 131 -11.38 -9.61 -15.44
N GLU A 132 -11.34 -8.99 -16.63
CA GLU A 132 -11.20 -9.72 -17.89
C GLU A 132 -9.96 -10.63 -17.86
N GLY A 133 -10.18 -11.93 -18.04
CA GLY A 133 -9.13 -12.95 -17.93
C GLY A 133 -9.00 -13.64 -16.57
N HIS A 134 -9.84 -13.34 -15.56
CA HIS A 134 -9.72 -13.94 -14.22
C HIS A 134 -11.02 -14.47 -13.59
N GLN A 135 -12.09 -14.69 -14.37
CA GLN A 135 -13.38 -15.28 -13.92
C GLN A 135 -13.83 -14.87 -12.48
N PRO A 136 -13.89 -13.55 -12.16
CA PRO A 136 -14.25 -13.11 -10.82
C PRO A 136 -15.69 -13.51 -10.45
N ASP A 137 -15.88 -13.99 -9.23
CA ASP A 137 -17.21 -14.32 -8.69
C ASP A 137 -17.71 -13.18 -7.79
N ALA A 138 -18.73 -12.44 -8.26
CA ALA A 138 -19.33 -11.35 -7.51
C ALA A 138 -19.85 -11.77 -6.12
N ALA A 139 -20.20 -13.05 -5.91
CA ALA A 139 -20.63 -13.53 -4.59
C ALA A 139 -19.53 -13.41 -3.52
N ALA A 140 -18.26 -13.36 -3.93
CA ALA A 140 -17.12 -13.18 -3.02
C ALA A 140 -17.14 -11.81 -2.31
N LEU A 141 -17.73 -10.78 -2.94
CA LEU A 141 -17.86 -9.44 -2.34
C LEU A 141 -18.61 -9.51 -1.01
N THR A 142 -19.71 -10.26 -0.97
CA THR A 142 -20.59 -10.34 0.20
C THR A 142 -20.36 -11.58 1.07
N ALA A 143 -19.41 -12.44 0.68
CA ALA A 143 -19.13 -13.66 1.41
C ALA A 143 -18.70 -13.35 2.85
N GLN A 144 -19.34 -14.01 3.82
CA GLN A 144 -19.03 -13.90 5.25
C GLN A 144 -19.15 -12.48 5.83
N LEU A 145 -19.96 -11.60 5.23
CA LEU A 145 -20.27 -10.29 5.81
C LEU A 145 -20.78 -10.42 7.25
N GLY A 146 -20.31 -9.54 8.13
CA GLY A 146 -20.61 -9.54 9.57
C GLY A 146 -19.90 -10.65 10.37
N ARG A 147 -19.12 -11.53 9.72
CA ARG A 147 -18.32 -12.58 10.38
C ARG A 147 -16.82 -12.40 10.15
N ARG A 148 -16.43 -12.14 8.90
CA ARG A 148 -15.05 -11.82 8.51
C ARG A 148 -14.99 -10.34 8.14
N TRP A 149 -14.03 -9.63 8.71
CA TRP A 149 -13.73 -8.24 8.37
C TRP A 149 -12.37 -8.18 7.70
N GLU A 150 -12.28 -7.56 6.53
CA GLU A 150 -11.01 -7.36 5.82
C GLU A 150 -10.13 -6.30 6.49
N THR A 151 -10.72 -5.44 7.33
CA THR A 151 -9.94 -4.44 8.09
C THR A 151 -8.87 -5.11 8.97
N THR A 152 -9.11 -6.34 9.45
CA THR A 152 -8.15 -7.06 10.31
C THR A 152 -6.96 -7.66 9.57
N THR A 153 -6.98 -7.64 8.23
CA THR A 153 -5.90 -8.17 7.38
C THR A 153 -5.10 -7.06 6.71
N ILE A 154 -5.44 -5.78 6.97
CA ILE A 154 -4.68 -4.62 6.48
C ILE A 154 -3.31 -4.60 7.17
N MET A 155 -2.27 -4.69 6.36
CA MET A 155 -0.88 -4.65 6.82
C MET A 155 -0.34 -3.22 6.82
N VAL A 156 0.37 -2.85 7.87
CA VAL A 156 1.12 -1.58 7.91
C VAL A 156 2.54 -1.82 7.42
N LYS A 157 2.93 -1.08 6.39
CA LYS A 157 4.27 -1.14 5.81
C LYS A 157 5.34 -0.66 6.78
N SER A 158 6.33 -1.48 7.10
CA SER A 158 7.49 -1.08 7.92
C SER A 158 8.43 -0.11 7.18
N TYR A 159 8.56 -0.31 5.87
CA TYR A 159 9.45 0.44 4.98
C TYR A 159 8.70 1.32 3.97
N ALA A 160 9.35 2.37 3.48
CA ALA A 160 8.81 3.28 2.47
C ALA A 160 8.95 2.73 1.02
N ALA A 161 8.74 1.42 0.85
CA ALA A 161 8.87 0.70 -0.42
C ALA A 161 7.58 -0.06 -0.81
N MET A 162 7.55 -0.61 -2.02
CA MET A 162 6.50 -1.52 -2.51
C MET A 162 6.33 -2.72 -1.58
N GLY A 163 5.08 -3.11 -1.29
CA GLY A 163 4.80 -4.08 -0.21
C GLY A 163 5.44 -5.45 -0.43
N GLY A 164 5.51 -5.92 -1.67
CA GLY A 164 6.19 -7.16 -2.04
C GLY A 164 7.71 -7.13 -1.86
N LEU A 165 8.33 -5.97 -1.64
CA LEU A 165 9.76 -5.85 -1.37
C LEU A 165 10.10 -6.01 0.11
N HIS A 166 9.11 -6.01 1.01
CA HIS A 166 9.38 -5.99 2.45
C HIS A 166 10.09 -7.27 2.91
N GLY A 167 9.75 -8.43 2.34
CA GLY A 167 10.44 -9.68 2.64
C GLY A 167 11.91 -9.66 2.23
N ALA A 168 12.23 -9.03 1.10
CA ALA A 168 13.61 -8.83 0.64
C ALA A 168 14.38 -7.88 1.56
N ILE A 169 13.73 -6.80 2.03
CA ILE A 169 14.33 -5.85 2.96
C ILE A 169 14.61 -6.52 4.32
N ASP A 170 13.65 -7.28 4.85
CA ASP A 170 13.82 -8.02 6.10
C ASP A 170 14.95 -9.06 6.00
N ALA A 171 14.98 -9.84 4.91
CA ALA A 171 16.05 -10.80 4.65
C ALA A 171 17.43 -10.11 4.53
N ALA A 172 17.49 -8.98 3.83
CA ALA A 172 18.70 -8.19 3.69
C ALA A 172 19.21 -7.66 5.04
N ARG A 173 18.32 -7.21 5.92
CA ARG A 173 18.69 -6.76 7.27
C ARG A 173 19.23 -7.90 8.13
N LEU A 174 18.63 -9.08 8.08
CA LEU A 174 19.14 -10.28 8.76
C LEU A 174 20.54 -10.67 8.25
N VAL A 175 20.75 -10.65 6.94
CA VAL A 175 22.06 -10.95 6.34
C VAL A 175 23.09 -9.88 6.68
N ARG A 176 22.69 -8.60 6.72
CA ARG A 176 23.56 -7.48 7.13
C ARG A 176 24.18 -7.71 8.50
N GLU A 177 23.40 -8.20 9.45
CA GLU A 177 23.88 -8.54 10.81
C GLU A 177 24.90 -9.68 10.76
N GLN A 178 24.69 -10.68 9.90
CA GLN A 178 25.59 -11.83 9.75
C GLN A 178 26.93 -11.46 9.09
N ILE A 179 26.92 -10.59 8.07
CA ILE A 179 28.16 -10.20 7.36
C ILE A 179 29.01 -9.21 8.17
N ALA A 180 28.44 -8.53 9.16
CA ALA A 180 29.14 -7.60 10.06
C ALA A 180 30.04 -6.57 9.35
N GLY A 181 29.58 -6.04 8.21
CA GLY A 181 30.30 -5.04 7.40
C GLY A 181 31.38 -5.59 6.46
N GLN A 182 31.46 -6.91 6.28
CA GLN A 182 32.28 -7.50 5.24
C GLN A 182 31.87 -7.02 3.84
N GLN A 183 32.84 -6.92 2.94
CA GLN A 183 32.60 -6.46 1.57
C GLN A 183 31.78 -7.49 0.79
N ILE A 184 30.75 -7.01 0.11
CA ILE A 184 29.81 -7.83 -0.67
C ILE A 184 30.33 -7.97 -2.10
N SER A 185 30.46 -9.21 -2.59
CA SER A 185 30.87 -9.51 -3.97
C SER A 185 29.69 -9.81 -4.89
N HIS A 186 28.61 -10.40 -4.38
CA HIS A 186 27.42 -10.77 -5.16
C HIS A 186 26.16 -10.85 -4.29
N ILE A 187 24.99 -10.59 -4.87
CA ILE A 187 23.67 -10.69 -4.23
C ILE A 187 22.75 -11.49 -5.16
N ASP A 188 22.19 -12.60 -4.68
CA ASP A 188 21.11 -13.32 -5.33
C ASP A 188 19.80 -13.11 -4.56
N ILE A 189 18.74 -12.76 -5.27
CA ILE A 189 17.40 -12.58 -4.70
C ILE A 189 16.43 -13.48 -5.45
N THR A 190 15.72 -14.37 -4.75
CA THR A 190 14.72 -15.26 -5.38
C THR A 190 13.33 -14.91 -4.87
N VAL A 191 12.39 -14.66 -5.79
CA VAL A 191 11.02 -14.22 -5.49
C VAL A 191 10.00 -14.82 -6.46
N GLY A 192 8.72 -14.80 -6.06
CA GLY A 192 7.61 -15.23 -6.92
C GLY A 192 7.25 -14.21 -8.02
N GLU A 193 6.43 -14.65 -8.97
CA GLU A 193 6.11 -13.92 -10.22
C GLU A 193 5.65 -12.48 -10.01
N THR A 194 4.72 -12.24 -9.08
CA THR A 194 4.21 -10.88 -8.82
C THR A 194 5.31 -9.94 -8.35
N VAL A 195 6.17 -10.38 -7.42
CA VAL A 195 7.27 -9.54 -6.92
C VAL A 195 8.35 -9.38 -7.98
N TYR A 196 8.62 -10.41 -8.77
CA TYR A 196 9.56 -10.34 -9.89
C TYR A 196 9.11 -9.30 -10.94
N LYS A 197 7.90 -9.41 -11.47
CA LYS A 197 7.38 -8.50 -12.51
C LYS A 197 7.19 -7.08 -12.02
N HIS A 198 6.72 -6.92 -10.78
CA HIS A 198 6.35 -5.62 -10.24
C HIS A 198 7.48 -4.93 -9.48
N GLY A 199 8.47 -5.70 -9.03
CA GLY A 199 9.56 -5.27 -8.17
C GLY A 199 10.93 -5.28 -8.83
N TRP A 200 11.09 -5.85 -10.03
CA TRP A 200 12.39 -5.94 -10.69
C TRP A 200 12.37 -5.50 -12.15
N TRP A 201 13.34 -4.66 -12.47
CA TRP A 201 13.84 -4.34 -13.79
C TRP A 201 15.27 -3.85 -13.58
N VAL A 202 16.11 -3.90 -14.63
CA VAL A 202 17.45 -3.30 -14.57
C VAL A 202 17.28 -1.78 -14.46
N PRO A 203 17.60 -1.15 -13.31
CA PRO A 203 17.44 0.29 -13.16
C PRO A 203 18.51 1.04 -13.96
N GLN A 204 18.23 2.28 -14.32
CA GLN A 204 19.20 3.18 -14.96
C GLN A 204 19.55 4.33 -14.03
N ARG A 205 20.80 4.79 -14.07
CA ARG A 205 21.27 5.96 -13.31
C ARG A 205 21.13 7.21 -14.19
N PRO A 206 20.50 8.31 -13.70
CA PRO A 206 19.89 8.47 -12.38
C PRO A 206 18.54 7.74 -12.27
N LEU A 207 18.20 7.33 -11.05
CA LEU A 207 16.92 6.70 -10.70
C LEU A 207 16.09 7.67 -9.85
N GLU A 208 14.82 7.87 -10.20
CA GLU A 208 13.93 8.69 -9.39
C GLU A 208 13.38 7.95 -8.15
N PRO A 209 12.96 8.67 -7.09
CA PRO A 209 12.45 8.08 -5.85
C PRO A 209 11.35 7.03 -6.06
N ILE A 210 10.42 7.26 -6.99
CA ILE A 210 9.33 6.30 -7.25
C ILE A 210 9.87 5.00 -7.86
N GLY A 211 10.84 5.07 -8.77
CA GLY A 211 11.48 3.88 -9.33
C GLY A 211 12.21 3.10 -8.24
N ALA A 212 13.00 3.79 -7.41
CA ALA A 212 13.72 3.19 -6.28
C ALA A 212 12.80 2.52 -5.25
N GLN A 213 11.68 3.14 -4.89
CA GLN A 213 10.67 2.57 -3.97
C GLN A 213 10.01 1.30 -4.52
N MET A 214 10.10 1.08 -5.84
CA MET A 214 9.48 -0.02 -6.56
C MET A 214 10.53 -1.04 -7.05
N ASN A 215 11.82 -0.83 -6.82
CA ASN A 215 12.90 -1.71 -7.31
C ASN A 215 13.56 -2.50 -6.16
N ILE A 216 13.54 -3.83 -6.26
CA ILE A 216 14.03 -4.76 -5.24
C ILE A 216 15.55 -4.66 -5.05
N GLY A 217 16.32 -4.45 -6.13
CA GLY A 217 17.77 -4.30 -6.04
C GLY A 217 18.16 -3.04 -5.28
N TYR A 218 17.50 -1.92 -5.57
CA TYR A 218 17.70 -0.69 -4.79
C TYR A 218 17.34 -0.89 -3.31
N ALA A 219 16.15 -1.43 -3.03
CA ALA A 219 15.68 -1.63 -1.67
C ALA A 219 16.60 -2.55 -0.85
N VAL A 220 17.09 -3.64 -1.45
CA VAL A 220 18.05 -4.55 -0.81
C VAL A 220 19.43 -3.91 -0.63
N ALA A 221 19.93 -3.16 -1.63
CA ALA A 221 21.19 -2.43 -1.50
C ALA A 221 21.14 -1.40 -0.35
N ALA A 222 20.07 -0.61 -0.29
CA ALA A 222 19.85 0.36 0.80
C ALA A 222 19.74 -0.34 2.16
N ALA A 223 19.02 -1.47 2.24
CA ALA A 223 18.91 -2.25 3.47
C ALA A 223 20.27 -2.81 3.93
N LEU A 224 21.11 -3.31 3.02
CA LEU A 224 22.44 -3.86 3.35
C LEU A 224 23.42 -2.77 3.79
N LEU A 225 23.43 -1.62 3.11
CA LEU A 225 24.35 -0.52 3.42
C LEU A 225 23.90 0.23 4.69
N ASP A 226 22.66 0.70 4.68
CA ASP A 226 22.16 1.67 5.66
C ASP A 226 21.40 1.00 6.82
N GLY A 227 21.01 -0.26 6.67
CA GLY A 227 20.20 -0.99 7.66
C GLY A 227 18.73 -0.58 7.68
N ASN A 228 18.29 0.29 6.76
CA ASN A 228 16.94 0.85 6.73
C ASN A 228 16.49 1.22 5.30
N VAL A 229 15.18 1.39 5.09
CA VAL A 229 14.58 1.79 3.81
C VAL A 229 13.41 2.76 4.07
N LEU A 230 13.76 3.97 4.52
CA LEU A 230 12.85 5.06 4.89
C LEU A 230 13.10 6.30 4.00
N PRO A 231 12.34 7.42 4.12
CA PRO A 231 12.44 8.56 3.20
C PRO A 231 13.86 9.07 2.91
N GLU A 232 14.77 8.99 3.87
CA GLU A 232 16.18 9.41 3.74
C GLU A 232 16.94 8.57 2.71
N GLN A 233 16.60 7.28 2.60
CA GLN A 233 17.11 6.38 1.57
C GLN A 233 16.56 6.69 0.18
N PHE A 234 15.66 7.67 0.02
CA PHE A 234 15.14 8.06 -1.29
C PHE A 234 15.47 9.53 -1.62
N THR A 235 16.44 10.12 -0.93
CA THR A 235 17.00 11.44 -1.26
C THR A 235 17.84 11.36 -2.53
N ALA A 236 17.93 12.47 -3.27
CA ALA A 236 18.74 12.52 -4.51
C ALA A 236 20.21 12.12 -4.27
N SER A 237 20.79 12.53 -3.14
CA SER A 237 22.15 12.16 -2.76
C SER A 237 22.34 10.67 -2.48
N ARG A 238 21.33 9.99 -1.90
CA ARG A 238 21.43 8.54 -1.67
C ARG A 238 21.17 7.76 -2.96
N LEU A 239 20.20 8.19 -3.75
CA LEU A 239 19.85 7.58 -5.04
C LEU A 239 21.03 7.60 -6.01
N ASP A 240 21.85 8.65 -5.99
CA ASP A 240 23.01 8.81 -6.85
C ASP A 240 24.33 8.33 -6.21
N ALA A 241 24.30 7.62 -5.07
CA ALA A 241 25.52 7.20 -4.39
C ALA A 241 26.18 5.97 -5.06
N ASP A 242 27.49 6.02 -5.28
CA ASP A 242 28.23 4.96 -5.99
C ASP A 242 28.17 3.60 -5.29
N ASP A 243 28.13 3.57 -3.96
CA ASP A 243 28.04 2.33 -3.18
C ASP A 243 26.72 1.58 -3.43
N ILE A 244 25.60 2.31 -3.59
CA ILE A 244 24.30 1.74 -3.96
C ILE A 244 24.38 1.11 -5.36
N TRP A 245 24.87 1.86 -6.34
CA TRP A 245 24.97 1.38 -7.73
C TRP A 245 25.93 0.19 -7.85
N ASN A 246 27.05 0.21 -7.12
CA ASN A 246 27.98 -0.92 -7.06
C ASN A 246 27.32 -2.22 -6.53
N LEU A 247 26.36 -2.13 -5.59
CA LEU A 247 25.62 -3.30 -5.13
C LEU A 247 24.52 -3.72 -6.09
N ILE A 248 23.81 -2.76 -6.69
CA ILE A 248 22.80 -3.03 -7.73
C ILE A 248 23.44 -3.79 -8.90
N ASP A 249 24.62 -3.38 -9.35
CA ASP A 249 25.36 -4.03 -10.45
C ASP A 249 25.79 -5.47 -10.12
N ARG A 250 25.84 -5.81 -8.83
CA ARG A 250 26.18 -7.15 -8.31
C ARG A 250 24.94 -7.95 -7.89
N THR A 251 23.75 -7.46 -8.23
CA THR A 251 22.49 -8.08 -7.85
C THR A 251 21.87 -8.83 -9.03
N GLU A 252 21.60 -10.12 -8.83
CA GLU A 252 20.76 -10.92 -9.70
C GLU A 252 19.45 -11.26 -9.00
N VAL A 253 18.33 -11.11 -9.72
CA VAL A 253 17.01 -11.46 -9.22
C VAL A 253 16.47 -12.61 -10.05
N HIS A 254 15.99 -13.64 -9.36
CA HIS A 254 15.56 -14.92 -9.93
C HIS A 254 14.06 -15.10 -9.69
N LEU A 255 13.35 -15.55 -10.73
CA LEU A 255 11.95 -15.95 -10.63
C LEU A 255 11.84 -17.40 -10.14
N ASP A 256 11.13 -17.61 -9.03
CA ASP A 256 10.71 -18.93 -8.57
C ASP A 256 9.25 -19.19 -8.95
N GLU A 257 9.06 -19.87 -10.08
CA GLU A 257 7.73 -20.23 -10.60
C GLU A 257 6.98 -21.20 -9.66
N SER A 258 7.67 -21.93 -8.78
CA SER A 258 7.02 -22.87 -7.85
C SER A 258 6.13 -22.16 -6.83
N LEU A 259 6.41 -20.88 -6.54
CA LEU A 259 5.63 -20.06 -5.62
C LEU A 259 4.23 -19.73 -6.13
N ALA A 260 3.97 -19.85 -7.44
CA ALA A 260 2.66 -19.60 -8.01
C ALA A 260 1.59 -20.56 -7.45
N GLY A 261 1.97 -21.81 -7.15
CA GLY A 261 1.10 -22.85 -6.57
C GLY A 261 1.26 -23.04 -5.06
N ALA A 262 2.09 -22.23 -4.40
CA ALA A 262 2.34 -22.33 -2.97
C ALA A 262 1.13 -21.88 -2.13
N PRO A 263 1.03 -22.28 -0.86
CA PRO A 263 0.07 -21.73 0.08
C PRO A 263 0.17 -20.20 0.14
N VAL A 264 -0.94 -19.52 0.45
CA VAL A 264 -0.98 -18.04 0.52
C VAL A 264 0.06 -17.46 1.48
N THR A 265 0.44 -18.22 2.51
CA THR A 265 1.45 -17.86 3.50
C THR A 265 2.87 -17.86 2.96
N GLU A 266 3.12 -18.55 1.86
CA GLU A 266 4.45 -18.71 1.25
C GLU A 266 4.53 -18.05 -0.13
N ARG A 267 3.41 -17.59 -0.70
CA ARG A 267 3.35 -17.02 -2.05
C ARG A 267 4.23 -15.79 -2.25
N PHE A 268 4.55 -15.08 -1.17
CA PHE A 268 5.44 -13.92 -1.16
C PHE A 268 6.81 -14.22 -0.53
N ARG A 269 7.14 -15.51 -0.37
CA ARG A 269 8.45 -15.93 0.14
C ARG A 269 9.56 -15.27 -0.68
N THR A 270 10.54 -14.76 0.04
CA THR A 270 11.75 -14.17 -0.52
C THR A 270 12.97 -14.83 0.09
N ASP A 271 13.93 -15.20 -0.77
CA ASP A 271 15.25 -15.66 -0.37
C ASP A 271 16.28 -14.62 -0.80
N VAL A 272 17.16 -14.21 0.11
CA VAL A 272 18.31 -13.34 -0.18
C VAL A 272 19.58 -14.06 0.21
N VAL A 273 20.49 -14.21 -0.76
CA VAL A 273 21.83 -14.76 -0.54
C VAL A 273 22.86 -13.69 -0.88
N VAL A 274 23.73 -13.37 0.08
CA VAL A 274 24.85 -12.45 -0.11
C VAL A 274 26.14 -13.25 -0.07
N THR A 275 26.97 -13.07 -1.09
CA THR A 275 28.33 -13.60 -1.12
C THR A 275 29.30 -12.48 -0.75
N THR A 276 30.15 -12.71 0.25
CA THR A 276 31.20 -11.77 0.66
C THR A 276 32.44 -11.91 -0.23
N ALA A 277 33.37 -10.96 -0.13
CA ALA A 277 34.58 -10.91 -0.97
C ALA A 277 35.54 -12.08 -0.73
N ASP A 278 35.47 -12.73 0.42
CA ASP A 278 36.19 -13.97 0.75
C ASP A 278 35.48 -15.24 0.24
N GLY A 279 34.31 -15.08 -0.42
CA GLY A 279 33.53 -16.16 -1.01
C GLY A 279 32.54 -16.83 -0.06
N VAL A 280 32.41 -16.37 1.19
CA VAL A 280 31.42 -16.92 2.14
C VAL A 280 30.01 -16.49 1.72
N ARG A 281 29.05 -17.40 1.83
CA ARG A 281 27.64 -17.16 1.49
C ARG A 281 26.80 -17.07 2.75
N HIS A 282 26.02 -16.00 2.85
CA HIS A 282 25.07 -15.73 3.92
C HIS A 282 23.66 -15.73 3.34
N HIS A 283 22.73 -16.43 3.97
CA HIS A 283 21.37 -16.64 3.47
C HIS A 283 20.35 -16.29 4.53
N ALA A 284 19.30 -15.57 4.12
CA ALA A 284 18.08 -15.42 4.87
C ALA A 284 16.87 -15.68 3.98
N ARG A 285 15.86 -16.33 4.56
CA ARG A 285 14.55 -16.56 3.96
C ARG A 285 13.48 -15.90 4.81
N VAL A 286 12.54 -15.23 4.15
CA VAL A 286 11.38 -14.60 4.77
C VAL A 286 10.14 -15.05 4.02
N ASP A 287 9.28 -15.84 4.66
CA ASP A 287 8.03 -16.32 4.07
C ASP A 287 6.97 -15.21 4.04
N GLN A 288 6.88 -14.43 5.13
CA GLN A 288 6.07 -13.23 5.23
C GLN A 288 6.86 -12.12 5.93
N PRO A 289 6.77 -10.86 5.46
CA PRO A 289 7.48 -9.75 6.08
C PRO A 289 6.89 -9.36 7.43
N HIS A 290 7.69 -8.66 8.24
CA HIS A 290 7.20 -8.01 9.44
C HIS A 290 6.09 -7.00 9.09
N GLY A 291 4.96 -7.10 9.81
CA GLY A 291 3.70 -6.41 9.52
C GLY A 291 2.63 -7.28 8.85
N ALA A 292 2.96 -8.52 8.47
CA ALA A 292 1.98 -9.53 8.07
C ALA A 292 1.11 -9.99 9.25
N PRO A 293 -0.06 -10.62 9.01
CA PRO A 293 -0.93 -11.09 10.09
C PRO A 293 -0.29 -12.09 11.08
N THR A 294 0.77 -12.79 10.65
CA THR A 294 1.51 -13.76 11.48
C THR A 294 2.57 -13.10 12.38
N ASP A 295 3.02 -11.90 12.02
CA ASP A 295 3.98 -11.08 12.76
C ASP A 295 3.60 -9.58 12.60
N PRO A 296 2.50 -9.14 13.24
CA PRO A 296 1.98 -7.80 13.05
C PRO A 296 2.87 -6.74 13.71
N VAL A 297 2.93 -5.55 13.11
CA VAL A 297 3.59 -4.39 13.73
C VAL A 297 2.90 -4.09 15.07
N THR A 298 3.68 -3.98 16.13
CA THR A 298 3.18 -3.67 17.47
C THR A 298 2.69 -2.22 17.56
N ASN A 299 1.82 -1.92 18.53
CA ASN A 299 1.39 -0.54 18.78
C ASN A 299 2.58 0.39 19.06
N ALA A 300 3.59 -0.09 19.80
CA ALA A 300 4.79 0.68 20.09
C ALA A 300 5.58 1.02 18.83
N GLU A 301 5.72 0.07 17.89
CA GLU A 301 6.37 0.31 16.59
C GLU A 301 5.55 1.25 15.71
N LEU A 302 4.22 1.16 15.72
CA LEU A 302 3.35 2.10 15.00
C LEU A 302 3.52 3.54 15.51
N VAL A 303 3.52 3.74 16.84
CA VAL A 303 3.75 5.06 17.45
C VAL A 303 5.17 5.56 17.17
N ALA A 304 6.18 4.70 17.31
CA ALA A 304 7.57 5.04 17.02
C ALA A 304 7.73 5.47 15.55
N LYS A 305 7.13 4.73 14.62
CA LYS A 305 7.11 5.07 13.20
C LYS A 305 6.37 6.37 12.93
N PHE A 306 5.21 6.59 13.55
CA PHE A 306 4.46 7.84 13.43
C PHE A 306 5.36 9.02 13.81
N HIS A 307 6.05 8.97 14.95
CA HIS A 307 6.96 10.03 15.36
C HIS A 307 8.19 10.17 14.47
N ALA A 308 8.76 9.06 13.99
CA ALA A 308 9.88 9.10 13.05
C ALA A 308 9.54 9.86 11.75
N LEU A 309 8.25 9.92 11.38
CA LEU A 309 7.76 10.65 10.21
C LEU A 309 7.22 12.04 10.55
N ALA A 310 6.37 12.15 11.58
CA ALA A 310 5.65 13.36 11.91
C ALA A 310 6.55 14.43 12.53
N ASP A 311 7.50 14.04 13.39
CA ASP A 311 8.37 15.00 14.09
C ASP A 311 9.34 15.73 13.13
N ARG A 312 9.45 15.27 11.88
CA ARG A 312 10.23 15.91 10.81
C ARG A 312 9.51 17.07 10.13
N VAL A 313 8.18 17.03 10.17
CA VAL A 313 7.32 17.96 9.42
C VAL A 313 6.52 18.88 10.34
N THR A 314 6.41 18.54 11.63
CA THR A 314 5.75 19.34 12.67
C THR A 314 6.51 19.26 13.98
N ASP A 315 6.21 20.18 14.92
CA ASP A 315 6.77 20.10 16.27
C ASP A 315 6.23 18.90 17.08
N ARG A 316 7.04 18.44 18.04
CA ARG A 316 6.75 17.28 18.90
C ARG A 316 5.45 17.44 19.70
N PRO A 317 5.12 18.61 20.29
CA PRO A 317 3.83 18.81 20.96
C PRO A 317 2.62 18.55 20.06
N ARG A 318 2.64 19.06 18.82
CA ARG A 318 1.56 18.83 17.86
C ARG A 318 1.49 17.38 17.42
N ALA A 319 2.63 16.73 17.16
CA ALA A 319 2.65 15.30 16.84
C ALA A 319 2.03 14.46 17.96
N ALA A 320 2.40 14.72 19.23
CA ALA A 320 1.83 14.04 20.38
C ALA A 320 0.32 14.31 20.56
N ALA A 321 -0.15 15.52 20.23
CA ALA A 321 -1.58 15.83 20.24
C ALA A 321 -2.35 15.05 19.15
N ILE A 322 -1.77 14.91 17.94
CA ILE A 322 -2.34 14.08 16.87
C ILE A 322 -2.41 12.62 17.30
N GLU A 323 -1.33 12.08 17.87
CA GLU A 323 -1.29 10.71 18.41
C GLU A 323 -2.42 10.51 19.43
N ALA A 324 -2.52 11.38 20.43
CA ALA A 324 -3.53 11.29 21.47
C ALA A 324 -4.96 11.38 20.88
N ALA A 325 -5.20 12.27 19.92
CA ALA A 325 -6.50 12.40 19.28
C ALA A 325 -6.89 11.15 18.47
N VAL A 326 -5.94 10.53 17.76
CA VAL A 326 -6.16 9.29 17.00
C VAL A 326 -6.40 8.10 17.92
N LEU A 327 -5.62 7.96 19.00
CA LEU A 327 -5.74 6.84 19.95
C LEU A 327 -7.02 6.88 20.79
N ASN A 328 -7.65 8.04 20.93
CA ASN A 328 -8.92 8.21 21.66
C ASN A 328 -10.11 8.49 20.73
N LEU A 329 -9.97 8.20 19.43
CA LEU A 329 -10.99 8.54 18.44
C LEU A 329 -12.31 7.81 18.71
N ASP A 330 -12.30 6.61 19.28
CA ASP A 330 -13.49 5.84 19.63
C ASP A 330 -14.35 6.46 20.74
N THR A 331 -13.81 7.43 21.48
CA THR A 331 -14.53 8.15 22.55
C THR A 331 -14.68 9.64 22.27
N SER A 332 -14.26 10.11 21.10
CA SER A 332 -14.37 11.52 20.72
C SER A 332 -15.80 11.90 20.34
N ASP A 333 -16.31 12.98 20.92
CA ASP A 333 -17.61 13.56 20.58
C ASP A 333 -17.61 14.28 19.22
N ASP A 334 -16.44 14.81 18.80
CA ASP A 334 -16.27 15.49 17.52
C ASP A 334 -14.83 15.38 17.00
N ILE A 335 -14.67 14.93 15.76
CA ILE A 335 -13.35 14.81 15.10
C ILE A 335 -12.76 16.16 14.68
N ALA A 336 -13.50 17.27 14.78
CA ALA A 336 -13.03 18.60 14.38
C ALA A 336 -11.66 18.95 15.00
N HIS A 337 -11.43 18.57 16.26
CA HIS A 337 -10.13 18.76 16.91
C HIS A 337 -8.98 18.06 16.17
N LEU A 338 -9.17 16.80 15.77
CA LEU A 338 -8.17 16.07 14.98
C LEU A 338 -7.96 16.73 13.62
N ILE A 339 -9.04 17.18 12.96
CA ILE A 339 -8.94 17.86 11.67
C ILE A 339 -8.13 19.16 11.78
N ASP A 340 -8.37 19.97 12.82
CA ASP A 340 -7.63 21.21 13.06
C ASP A 340 -6.14 20.93 13.31
N LEU A 341 -5.83 19.90 14.08
CA LEU A 341 -4.45 19.44 14.29
C LEU A 341 -3.77 19.01 12.99
N LEU A 342 -4.50 18.41 12.05
CA LEU A 342 -3.96 17.96 10.76
C LEU A 342 -3.90 19.09 9.71
N ALA A 343 -4.75 20.11 9.81
CA ALA A 343 -4.91 21.15 8.80
C ALA A 343 -3.80 22.21 8.81
N ALA A 344 -3.15 22.41 9.95
CA ALA A 344 -2.09 23.41 10.05
C ALA A 344 -0.90 23.06 9.11
N PRO A 345 -0.24 24.05 8.50
CA PRO A 345 0.90 23.81 7.62
C PRO A 345 2.01 23.01 8.29
N VAL A 346 2.78 22.31 7.47
CA VAL A 346 3.94 21.51 7.87
C VAL A 346 5.14 21.86 6.99
N THR A 347 6.36 21.59 7.45
CA THR A 347 7.57 21.72 6.63
C THR A 347 7.71 20.53 5.68
N GLY A 348 8.61 20.61 4.69
CA GLY A 348 8.94 19.45 3.86
C GLY A 348 9.64 18.36 4.68
N ALA A 349 9.32 17.10 4.39
CA ALA A 349 9.84 15.95 5.15
C ALA A 349 11.35 15.68 4.98
N LEU A 350 11.95 16.30 3.97
CA LEU A 350 13.36 16.17 3.61
C LEU A 350 14.03 17.56 3.46
N ASP A 351 13.36 18.62 3.95
CA ASP A 351 13.89 19.99 3.96
C ASP A 351 14.96 20.20 5.04
#